data_AF-A0A6J1X7B1-F1
#
_entry.id   AF-A0A6J1X7B1-F1
#
_cell.length_a   1.000
_cell.length_b   1.000
_cell.length_c   1.000
_cell.angle_alpha   90.00
_cell.angle_beta   90.00
_cell.angle_gamma   90.00
#
_symmetry.space_group_name_H-M   'P 1'
#
loop_
_entity.id
_entity.type
_entity.pdbx_description
1 polymer ?
#
loop_
_entity_poly.entity_id
_entity_poly.type
_entity_poly.pdbx_seq_one_letter_code
_entity_poly.pdbx_strand_id
1 'polypeptide(L)'
;MSGASGSGGSGVVRNSALSFVAPAQPSPDQDVPSNLQDTSKEQTGQDCLVPAGLKALCDACAKVYPDQPNPLQVTTRLKYWLGGQDPLDYISMYWNPGSPDEHIPPHWHYISFGLSDLHGDGRVHPAGWQAAAGYGLELTLRLAAPPPPAAPPLWPAALLQALARYVFATGNKFYAGDHISWHAPLDGGGSRLRHLLVAQDPQLPPTDGPFGTVNFLQLVGCTGRELRAAQRGSGFDVLKLISEDHRSESYNTMFPTALYAWVLKVDNEFWMVY
;
A
#
# COMPACT_ATOMS: atom_id res chain seq x y z
N MET A 1 16.04 18.67 46.56
CA MET A 1 16.92 17.66 45.94
C MET A 1 16.25 17.17 44.67
N SER A 2 17.09 16.90 43.67
CA SER A 2 16.82 16.79 42.24
C SER A 2 15.70 15.84 41.83
N GLY A 3 15.05 16.18 40.71
CA GLY A 3 14.06 15.35 40.04
C GLY A 3 14.67 14.21 39.23
N ALA A 4 13.79 13.37 38.70
CA ALA A 4 14.09 12.44 37.62
C ALA A 4 12.87 12.32 36.70
N SER A 5 13.01 12.92 35.53
CA SER A 5 12.16 12.74 34.35
C SER A 5 12.51 11.43 33.65
N GLY A 6 11.56 10.51 33.53
CA GLY A 6 11.69 9.31 32.69
C GLY A 6 11.27 9.61 31.26
N SER A 7 12.25 9.84 30.39
CA SER A 7 12.08 9.89 28.93
C SER A 7 11.98 8.46 28.36
N GLY A 8 10.84 8.08 27.80
CA GLY A 8 10.62 6.77 27.18
C GLY A 8 10.37 6.86 25.68
N GLY A 9 11.44 6.72 24.89
CA GLY A 9 11.46 6.02 23.60
C GLY A 9 10.64 6.56 22.43
N SER A 10 11.15 7.58 21.73
CA SER A 10 10.82 7.82 20.32
C SER A 10 11.52 6.77 19.45
N GLY A 11 10.78 5.76 18.99
CA GLY A 11 11.28 4.66 18.17
C GLY A 11 10.93 4.84 16.70
N VAL A 12 11.63 5.72 15.99
CA VAL A 12 11.66 5.63 14.51
C VAL A 12 12.68 4.55 14.14
N VAL A 13 12.21 3.33 13.95
CA VAL A 13 13.05 2.22 13.47
C VAL A 13 13.39 2.48 12.00
N ARG A 14 14.67 2.78 11.72
CA ARG A 14 15.20 3.15 10.40
C ARG A 14 15.70 1.98 9.54
N ASN A 15 15.31 0.74 9.82
CA ASN A 15 15.79 -0.41 9.04
C ASN A 15 14.63 -1.14 8.34
N SER A 16 14.23 -0.64 7.17
CA SER A 16 13.50 -1.44 6.16
C SER A 16 14.36 -1.52 4.91
N ALA A 17 14.80 -2.73 4.56
CA ALA A 17 15.60 -3.01 3.37
C ALA A 17 14.65 -3.51 2.27
N LEU A 18 14.02 -2.56 1.58
CA LEU A 18 13.17 -2.81 0.42
C LEU A 18 14.06 -3.06 -0.81
N SER A 19 13.77 -4.10 -1.58
CA SER A 19 14.48 -4.44 -2.82
C SER A 19 13.56 -4.30 -4.03
N PHE A 20 14.12 -3.83 -5.15
CA PHE A 20 13.42 -3.68 -6.42
C PHE A 20 13.53 -4.95 -7.27
N VAL A 21 12.46 -5.31 -7.96
CA VAL A 21 12.50 -6.18 -9.15
C VAL A 21 12.15 -5.31 -10.35
N ALA A 22 13.07 -5.22 -11.32
CA ALA A 22 12.87 -4.47 -12.56
C ALA A 22 12.04 -5.29 -13.57
N PRO A 23 11.27 -4.64 -14.47
CA PRO A 23 10.54 -5.33 -15.53
C PRO A 23 11.50 -5.97 -16.54
N ALA A 24 11.25 -7.23 -16.89
CA ALA A 24 12.00 -7.93 -17.93
C ALA A 24 11.73 -7.31 -19.30
N GLN A 25 12.77 -6.80 -19.98
CA GLN A 25 12.70 -6.42 -21.39
C GLN A 25 13.05 -7.63 -22.29
N PRO A 26 12.29 -7.91 -23.36
CA PRO A 26 12.70 -8.90 -24.35
C PRO A 26 13.82 -8.34 -25.25
N SER A 27 14.89 -9.10 -25.43
CA SER A 27 15.95 -8.82 -26.42
C SER A 27 15.73 -9.68 -27.67
N PRO A 28 15.90 -9.16 -28.91
CA PRO A 28 15.68 -9.94 -30.13
C PRO A 28 16.92 -10.75 -30.57
N ASP A 29 16.63 -11.98 -30.99
CA ASP A 29 17.32 -12.97 -31.83
C ASP A 29 18.79 -12.76 -32.26
N GLN A 30 19.61 -13.78 -31.99
CA GLN A 30 20.72 -14.23 -32.85
C GLN A 30 20.72 -15.75 -32.99
N ASP A 31 20.97 -16.19 -34.23
CA ASP A 31 20.65 -17.49 -34.82
C ASP A 31 21.90 -18.40 -34.97
N VAL A 32 21.74 -19.70 -34.60
CA VAL A 32 22.31 -20.96 -35.21
C VAL A 32 23.80 -21.37 -34.93
N PRO A 33 24.23 -22.68 -34.94
CA PRO A 33 23.53 -23.98 -35.02
C PRO A 33 23.85 -25.07 -33.96
N SER A 34 22.89 -26.01 -33.87
CA SER A 34 22.87 -27.45 -33.54
C SER A 34 24.16 -28.26 -33.27
N ASN A 35 24.13 -29.04 -32.18
CA ASN A 35 24.54 -30.46 -32.22
C ASN A 35 23.74 -31.31 -31.19
N LEU A 36 23.22 -32.44 -31.67
CA LEU A 36 22.39 -33.42 -30.94
C LEU A 36 23.24 -34.30 -30.03
N GLN A 37 22.78 -34.55 -28.79
CA GLN A 37 22.82 -35.90 -28.23
C GLN A 37 21.79 -36.08 -27.10
N ASP A 38 20.99 -37.12 -27.31
CA ASP A 38 19.85 -37.59 -26.56
C ASP A 38 20.32 -38.30 -25.27
N THR A 39 19.93 -37.81 -24.10
CA THR A 39 19.88 -38.63 -22.88
C THR A 39 18.63 -38.27 -22.10
N SER A 40 17.81 -39.29 -21.91
CA SER A 40 16.50 -39.21 -21.30
C SER A 40 16.59 -39.38 -19.78
N LYS A 41 15.75 -38.59 -19.10
CA LYS A 41 15.14 -38.74 -17.77
C LYS A 41 15.63 -37.82 -16.65
N GLU A 42 14.60 -37.28 -15.99
CA GLU A 42 14.54 -36.49 -14.76
C GLU A 42 14.85 -34.99 -14.89
N GLN A 43 13.94 -34.27 -15.54
CA GLN A 43 13.77 -32.83 -15.31
C GLN A 43 12.59 -32.60 -14.36
N THR A 44 12.98 -32.26 -13.14
CA THR A 44 12.20 -31.61 -12.08
C THR A 44 11.54 -30.34 -12.63
N GLY A 45 10.29 -30.45 -13.07
CA GLY A 45 9.45 -29.30 -13.42
C GLY A 45 8.88 -28.63 -12.17
N GLN A 46 9.71 -27.91 -11.41
CA GLN A 46 9.18 -26.85 -10.55
C GLN A 46 8.90 -25.65 -11.44
N ASP A 47 7.75 -25.66 -12.12
CA ASP A 47 7.14 -24.42 -12.55
C ASP A 47 7.06 -23.51 -11.32
N CYS A 48 7.58 -22.30 -11.43
CA CYS A 48 7.49 -21.29 -10.38
C CYS A 48 6.02 -20.87 -10.26
N LEU A 49 5.19 -21.72 -9.65
CA LEU A 49 3.77 -21.50 -9.48
C LEU A 49 3.58 -20.29 -8.57
N VAL A 50 3.05 -19.20 -9.14
CA VAL A 50 2.61 -18.03 -8.36
C VAL A 50 1.64 -18.53 -7.28
N PRO A 51 1.86 -18.19 -6.00
CA PRO A 51 0.99 -18.63 -4.92
C PRO A 51 -0.48 -18.31 -5.20
N ALA A 52 -1.39 -19.25 -4.91
CA ALA A 52 -2.78 -19.14 -5.36
C ALA A 52 -3.52 -17.93 -4.75
N GLY A 53 -3.21 -17.58 -3.50
CA GLY A 53 -3.73 -16.37 -2.85
C GLY A 53 -3.21 -15.10 -3.51
N LEU A 54 -1.89 -15.04 -3.76
CA LEU A 54 -1.27 -13.93 -4.49
C LEU A 54 -1.87 -13.77 -5.90
N LYS A 55 -2.06 -14.88 -6.62
CA LYS A 55 -2.65 -14.87 -7.96
C LYS A 55 -4.05 -14.27 -7.97
N ALA A 56 -4.92 -14.65 -7.02
CA ALA A 56 -6.27 -14.10 -6.92
C ALA A 56 -6.28 -12.58 -6.72
N LEU A 57 -5.37 -12.06 -5.89
CA LEU A 57 -5.26 -10.62 -5.64
C LEU A 57 -4.64 -9.87 -6.82
N CYS A 58 -3.64 -10.45 -7.49
CA CYS A 58 -3.10 -9.90 -8.73
C CYS A 58 -4.15 -9.84 -9.84
N ASP A 59 -4.99 -10.87 -9.97
CA ASP A 59 -6.11 -10.88 -10.92
C ASP A 59 -7.15 -9.81 -10.60
N ALA A 60 -7.39 -9.50 -9.32
CA ALA A 60 -8.23 -8.37 -8.91
C ALA A 60 -7.60 -7.02 -9.33
N CYS A 61 -6.29 -6.86 -9.13
CA CYS A 61 -5.57 -5.66 -9.56
C CYS A 61 -5.58 -5.50 -11.09
N ALA A 62 -5.44 -6.58 -11.85
CA ALA A 62 -5.44 -6.57 -13.32
C ALA A 62 -6.79 -6.14 -13.92
N LYS A 63 -7.90 -6.32 -13.19
CA LYS A 63 -9.21 -5.79 -13.60
C LYS A 63 -9.28 -4.25 -13.50
N VAL A 64 -8.57 -3.67 -12.53
CA VAL A 64 -8.51 -2.21 -12.33
C VAL A 64 -7.47 -1.57 -13.25
N TYR A 65 -6.34 -2.25 -13.48
CA TYR A 65 -5.20 -1.77 -14.26
C TYR A 65 -4.81 -2.73 -15.39
N PRO A 66 -5.68 -2.93 -16.41
CA PRO A 66 -5.42 -3.88 -17.50
C PRO A 66 -4.25 -3.46 -18.40
N ASP A 67 -3.92 -2.17 -18.41
CA ASP A 67 -2.82 -1.55 -19.16
C ASP A 67 -1.45 -1.67 -18.49
N GLN A 68 -1.42 -2.09 -17.21
CA GLN A 68 -0.20 -2.19 -16.40
C GLN A 68 0.01 -3.63 -15.88
N PRO A 69 0.30 -4.60 -16.76
CA PRO A 69 0.45 -6.01 -16.37
C PRO A 69 1.69 -6.28 -15.48
N ASN A 70 2.65 -5.35 -15.48
CA ASN A 70 3.87 -5.44 -14.69
C ASN A 70 4.13 -4.12 -13.94
N PRO A 71 3.37 -3.85 -12.85
CA PRO A 71 3.56 -2.64 -12.06
C PRO A 71 4.94 -2.65 -11.40
N LEU A 72 5.43 -1.47 -11.00
CA LEU A 72 6.59 -1.43 -10.12
C LEU A 72 6.21 -2.13 -8.80
N GLN A 73 7.03 -3.08 -8.38
CA GLN A 73 6.79 -3.83 -7.16
C GLN A 73 8.00 -3.77 -6.25
N VAL A 74 7.72 -3.50 -4.98
CA VAL A 74 8.70 -3.63 -3.91
C VAL A 74 8.50 -4.97 -3.24
N THR A 75 9.61 -5.69 -3.01
CA THR A 75 9.63 -6.93 -2.23
C THR A 75 10.61 -6.82 -1.08
N THR A 76 10.35 -7.56 -0.01
CA THR A 76 11.28 -7.71 1.10
C THR A 76 12.50 -8.51 0.67
N ARG A 77 13.67 -8.08 1.13
CA ARG A 77 14.93 -8.79 0.87
C ARG A 77 14.98 -10.14 1.57
N LEU A 78 14.45 -10.21 2.80
CA LEU A 78 14.28 -11.43 3.57
C LEU A 78 12.80 -11.59 3.89
N LYS A 79 12.21 -12.69 3.41
CA LYS A 79 10.79 -12.98 3.63
C LYS A 79 10.47 -13.16 5.10
N TYR A 80 9.25 -12.82 5.50
CA TYR A 80 8.84 -12.82 6.90
C TYR A 80 8.95 -14.21 7.54
N TRP A 81 8.52 -15.26 6.84
CA TRP A 81 8.64 -16.65 7.30
C TRP A 81 10.08 -17.16 7.41
N LEU A 82 11.07 -16.41 6.89
CA LEU A 82 12.50 -16.69 7.03
C LEU A 82 13.16 -15.83 8.12
N GLY A 83 12.36 -15.17 8.98
CA GLY A 83 12.85 -14.30 10.05
C GLY A 83 13.04 -12.83 9.65
N GLY A 84 12.51 -12.43 8.49
CA GLY A 84 12.43 -11.02 8.10
C GLY A 84 11.56 -10.20 9.05
N GLN A 85 11.82 -8.89 9.16
CA GLN A 85 11.06 -7.96 10.02
C GLN A 85 9.88 -7.29 9.32
N ASP A 86 9.85 -7.39 7.99
CA ASP A 86 8.86 -6.75 7.12
C ASP A 86 7.85 -7.82 6.68
N PRO A 87 6.60 -7.80 7.20
CA PRO A 87 5.62 -8.86 6.95
C PRO A 87 4.92 -8.78 5.58
N LEU A 88 4.93 -7.63 4.92
CA LEU A 88 4.38 -7.53 3.57
C LEU A 88 5.41 -8.05 2.58
N ASP A 89 5.03 -9.11 1.89
CA ASP A 89 5.83 -9.81 0.92
C ASP A 89 6.07 -9.00 -0.34
N TYR A 90 5.01 -8.32 -0.79
CA TYR A 90 5.01 -7.46 -1.96
C TYR A 90 4.20 -6.19 -1.69
N ILE A 91 4.60 -5.10 -2.35
CA ILE A 91 3.82 -3.87 -2.44
C ILE A 91 3.87 -3.41 -3.89
N SER A 92 2.74 -3.56 -4.60
CA SER A 92 2.61 -3.13 -5.99
C SER A 92 2.22 -1.66 -6.07
N MET A 93 2.77 -0.95 -7.05
CA MET A 93 2.57 0.48 -7.26
C MET A 93 2.06 0.71 -8.68
N TYR A 94 0.80 1.10 -8.79
CA TYR A 94 0.11 1.37 -10.04
C TYR A 94 -0.05 2.87 -10.26
N TRP A 95 0.11 3.31 -11.51
CA TRP A 95 -0.26 4.66 -11.89
C TRP A 95 -1.77 4.70 -12.16
N ASN A 96 -2.47 5.66 -11.56
CA ASN A 96 -3.86 5.94 -11.86
C ASN A 96 -3.95 7.38 -12.43
N PRO A 97 -4.38 7.54 -13.70
CA PRO A 97 -4.49 8.87 -14.31
C PRO A 97 -5.59 9.74 -13.68
N GLY A 98 -6.41 9.18 -12.79
CA GLY A 98 -7.57 9.84 -12.22
C GLY A 98 -8.74 9.87 -13.20
N SER A 99 -9.78 10.63 -12.84
CA SER A 99 -10.98 10.86 -13.65
C SER A 99 -11.41 12.30 -13.42
N PRO A 100 -11.09 13.24 -14.33
CA PRO A 100 -11.44 14.65 -14.16
C PRO A 100 -12.96 14.90 -14.00
N ASP A 101 -13.79 14.07 -14.62
CA ASP A 101 -15.26 14.18 -14.56
C ASP A 101 -15.80 13.83 -13.17
N GLU A 102 -15.20 12.83 -12.53
CA GLU A 102 -15.43 12.48 -11.12
C GLU A 102 -14.52 13.30 -10.19
N HIS A 103 -13.76 14.21 -10.78
CA HIS A 103 -12.75 15.04 -10.15
C HIS A 103 -11.71 14.24 -9.33
N ILE A 104 -11.40 13.01 -9.73
CA ILE A 104 -10.35 12.22 -9.08
C ILE A 104 -8.99 12.67 -9.66
N PRO A 105 -8.06 13.21 -8.85
CA PRO A 105 -6.77 13.65 -9.36
C PRO A 105 -5.88 12.47 -9.76
N PRO A 106 -4.90 12.67 -10.66
CA PRO A 106 -3.89 11.66 -10.95
C PRO A 106 -3.08 11.29 -9.69
N HIS A 107 -2.80 10.00 -9.52
CA HIS A 107 -2.18 9.49 -8.30
C HIS A 107 -1.49 8.13 -8.49
N TRP A 108 -0.59 7.82 -7.56
CA TRP A 108 -0.04 6.48 -7.36
C TRP A 108 -0.95 5.67 -6.44
N HIS A 109 -1.24 4.43 -6.79
CA HIS A 109 -2.01 3.48 -5.98
C HIS A 109 -1.10 2.34 -5.51
N TYR A 110 -0.87 2.27 -4.21
CA TYR A 110 -0.08 1.26 -3.54
C TYR A 110 -0.99 0.17 -3.00
N ILE A 111 -0.65 -1.09 -3.23
CA ILE A 111 -1.44 -2.25 -2.80
C ILE A 111 -0.49 -3.24 -2.12
N SER A 112 -0.76 -3.62 -0.87
CA SER A 112 0.05 -4.59 -0.13
C SER A 112 -0.36 -6.03 -0.40
N PHE A 113 0.58 -6.94 -0.17
CA PHE A 113 0.36 -8.38 -0.16
C PHE A 113 1.17 -9.00 0.98
N GLY A 114 0.49 -9.65 1.93
CA GLY A 114 1.12 -10.41 3.02
C GLY A 114 0.32 -10.42 4.33
N LEU A 115 -0.63 -9.50 4.49
CA LEU A 115 -1.59 -9.53 5.61
C LEU A 115 -2.62 -10.63 5.40
N SER A 116 -2.99 -10.90 4.16
CA SER A 116 -3.77 -12.07 3.78
C SER A 116 -2.89 -13.31 3.62
N ASP A 117 -3.52 -14.49 3.63
CA ASP A 117 -2.81 -15.72 3.30
C ASP A 117 -2.54 -15.80 1.80
N LEU A 118 -1.28 -15.62 1.41
CA LEU A 118 -0.86 -15.69 0.01
C LEU A 118 -0.61 -17.12 -0.45
N HIS A 119 -0.24 -18.02 0.46
CA HIS A 119 0.37 -19.31 0.15
C HIS A 119 -0.48 -20.52 0.52
N GLY A 120 -1.24 -20.46 1.63
CA GLY A 120 -2.13 -21.55 2.05
C GLY A 120 -1.46 -22.74 2.75
N ASP A 121 -0.15 -22.66 3.02
CA ASP A 121 0.67 -23.79 3.45
C ASP A 121 1.17 -23.70 4.90
N GLY A 122 0.67 -22.76 5.70
CA GLY A 122 1.02 -22.65 7.11
C GLY A 122 2.31 -21.87 7.38
N ARG A 123 3.00 -21.33 6.35
CA ARG A 123 4.30 -20.67 6.54
C ARG A 123 4.27 -19.35 7.30
N VAL A 124 3.15 -18.64 7.26
CA VAL A 124 2.92 -17.36 7.98
C VAL A 124 1.57 -17.41 8.67
N HIS A 125 0.52 -17.68 7.90
CA HIS A 125 -0.86 -17.78 8.38
C HIS A 125 -1.23 -19.25 8.57
N PRO A 126 -2.15 -19.61 9.50
CA PRO A 126 -2.59 -20.99 9.68
C PRO A 126 -3.15 -21.57 8.39
N ALA A 127 -2.77 -22.81 8.06
CA ALA A 127 -3.18 -23.48 6.83
C ALA A 127 -4.68 -23.84 6.81
N GLY A 128 -5.21 -24.02 5.60
CA GLY A 128 -6.59 -24.42 5.36
C GLY A 128 -7.54 -23.24 5.14
N TRP A 129 -8.69 -23.52 4.54
CA TRP A 129 -9.69 -22.48 4.25
C TRP A 129 -10.27 -21.90 5.53
N GLN A 130 -10.37 -20.58 5.57
CA GLN A 130 -10.99 -19.80 6.64
C GLN A 130 -11.96 -18.79 6.00
N ALA A 131 -12.92 -18.28 6.78
CA ALA A 131 -13.82 -17.23 6.27
C ALA A 131 -13.05 -15.98 5.81
N ALA A 132 -11.92 -15.69 6.47
CA ALA A 132 -11.02 -14.60 6.14
C ALA A 132 -9.62 -15.18 5.90
N ALA A 133 -9.00 -14.88 4.75
CA ALA A 133 -7.67 -15.38 4.45
C ALA A 133 -6.63 -14.64 5.30
N GLY A 134 -5.93 -15.34 6.21
CA GLY A 134 -4.99 -14.72 7.14
C GLY A 134 -5.67 -13.66 8.03
N TYR A 135 -5.22 -12.40 7.96
CA TYR A 135 -5.93 -11.32 8.64
C TYR A 135 -7.23 -10.90 7.94
N GLY A 136 -7.48 -11.33 6.69
CA GLY A 136 -8.69 -11.02 5.92
C GLY A 136 -8.69 -9.64 5.28
N LEU A 137 -7.53 -9.00 5.20
CA LEU A 137 -7.36 -7.66 4.66
C LEU A 137 -6.02 -7.49 3.95
N GLU A 138 -5.99 -6.57 2.99
CA GLU A 138 -4.78 -5.93 2.48
C GLU A 138 -4.93 -4.41 2.58
N LEU A 139 -3.82 -3.72 2.71
CA LEU A 139 -3.78 -2.27 2.83
C LEU A 139 -3.54 -1.64 1.46
N THR A 140 -4.28 -0.58 1.18
CA THR A 140 -4.07 0.27 0.00
C THR A 140 -3.81 1.71 0.40
N LEU A 141 -3.14 2.46 -0.47
CA LEU A 141 -2.88 3.88 -0.26
C LEU A 141 -2.82 4.60 -1.60
N ARG A 142 -3.43 5.79 -1.68
CA ARG A 142 -3.40 6.63 -2.87
C ARG A 142 -2.66 7.92 -2.60
N LEU A 143 -1.69 8.25 -3.44
CA LEU A 143 -0.79 9.38 -3.26
C LEU A 143 -0.82 10.30 -4.47
N ALA A 144 -1.13 11.58 -4.26
CA ALA A 144 -1.30 12.54 -5.35
C ALA A 144 0.03 12.73 -6.06
N ALA A 145 -0.01 12.75 -7.39
CA ALA A 145 1.15 13.03 -8.20
C ALA A 145 0.73 13.69 -9.51
N PRO A 146 1.38 14.78 -9.93
CA PRO A 146 1.06 15.43 -11.20
C PRO A 146 1.51 14.57 -12.39
N PRO A 147 0.82 14.65 -13.53
CA PRO A 147 1.28 14.05 -14.79
C PRO A 147 2.37 14.93 -15.45
N PRO A 148 3.33 14.34 -16.20
CA PRO A 148 3.55 12.90 -16.36
C PRO A 148 4.10 12.25 -15.06
N PRO A 149 3.81 10.96 -14.81
CA PRO A 149 4.22 10.31 -13.58
C PRO A 149 5.75 10.20 -13.45
N ALA A 150 6.31 10.86 -12.43
CA ALA A 150 7.65 10.53 -11.92
C ALA A 150 7.60 9.22 -11.13
N ALA A 151 8.72 8.50 -11.02
CA ALA A 151 8.78 7.22 -10.29
C ALA A 151 8.10 7.29 -8.90
N PRO A 152 7.30 6.27 -8.52
CA PRO A 152 6.56 6.30 -7.26
C PRO A 152 7.51 6.39 -6.06
N PRO A 153 7.28 7.30 -5.10
CA PRO A 153 8.10 7.37 -3.90
C PRO A 153 7.94 6.11 -3.04
N LEU A 154 9.01 5.73 -2.32
CA LEU A 154 9.02 4.51 -1.51
C LEU A 154 8.48 4.68 -0.09
N TRP A 155 8.31 5.91 0.40
CA TRP A 155 7.86 6.14 1.78
C TRP A 155 6.50 5.50 2.10
N PRO A 156 5.51 5.41 1.16
CA PRO A 156 4.27 4.72 1.46
C PRO A 156 4.47 3.22 1.70
N ALA A 157 5.41 2.59 0.98
CA ALA A 157 5.75 1.19 1.23
C ALA A 157 6.29 0.98 2.65
N ALA A 158 7.12 1.88 3.15
CA ALA A 158 7.61 1.84 4.52
C ALA A 158 6.49 2.05 5.56
N LEU A 159 5.53 2.94 5.28
CA LEU A 159 4.34 3.14 6.11
C LEU A 159 3.48 1.87 6.17
N LEU A 160 3.20 1.26 5.02
CA LEU A 160 2.42 0.02 4.92
C LEU A 160 3.08 -1.12 5.71
N GLN A 161 4.41 -1.28 5.59
CA GLN A 161 5.15 -2.27 6.38
C GLN A 161 5.04 -2.03 7.88
N ALA A 162 5.09 -0.77 8.33
CA ALA A 162 4.98 -0.44 9.74
C ALA A 162 3.60 -0.75 10.31
N LEU A 163 2.53 -0.49 9.54
CA LEU A 163 1.17 -0.85 9.92
C LEU A 163 0.96 -2.37 9.91
N ALA A 164 1.52 -3.07 8.93
CA ALA A 164 1.47 -4.52 8.89
C ALA A 164 2.20 -5.14 10.10
N ARG A 165 3.37 -4.61 10.48
CA ARG A 165 4.06 -5.02 11.73
C ARG A 165 3.17 -4.86 12.95
N TYR A 166 2.42 -3.76 13.05
CA TYR A 166 1.48 -3.56 14.15
C TYR A 166 0.40 -4.65 14.18
N VAL A 167 -0.21 -4.97 13.04
CA VAL A 167 -1.22 -6.04 12.93
C VAL A 167 -0.62 -7.38 13.36
N PHE A 168 0.57 -7.74 12.87
CA PHE A 168 1.26 -8.98 13.22
C PHE A 168 1.67 -9.05 14.70
N ALA A 169 2.11 -7.94 15.30
CA ALA A 169 2.56 -7.91 16.68
C ALA A 169 1.40 -7.94 17.69
N THR A 170 0.23 -7.39 17.33
CA THR A 170 -0.89 -7.23 18.26
C THR A 170 -2.07 -8.15 17.97
N GLY A 171 -2.19 -8.68 16.75
CA GLY A 171 -3.37 -9.38 16.27
C GLY A 171 -4.56 -8.46 15.98
N ASN A 172 -4.44 -7.15 16.22
CA ASN A 172 -5.51 -6.19 16.00
C ASN A 172 -5.62 -5.84 14.53
N LYS A 173 -6.74 -6.25 13.92
CA LYS A 173 -7.10 -5.97 12.53
C LYS A 173 -7.68 -4.56 12.42
N PHE A 174 -7.54 -3.97 11.23
CA PHE A 174 -8.24 -2.74 10.88
C PHE A 174 -9.60 -3.06 10.25
N TYR A 175 -10.54 -2.16 10.44
CA TYR A 175 -11.84 -2.14 9.80
C TYR A 175 -12.09 -0.76 9.19
N ALA A 176 -12.93 -0.70 8.15
CA ALA A 176 -13.37 0.59 7.63
C ALA A 176 -14.04 1.39 8.76
N GLY A 177 -13.76 2.70 8.81
CA GLY A 177 -14.19 3.59 9.88
C GLY A 177 -13.18 3.71 11.03
N ASP A 178 -12.15 2.87 11.09
CA ASP A 178 -11.08 2.99 12.09
C ASP A 178 -10.22 4.25 11.87
N HIS A 179 -9.51 4.63 12.93
CA HIS A 179 -8.53 5.71 12.90
C HIS A 179 -7.22 5.25 13.56
N ILE A 180 -6.09 5.75 13.05
CA ILE A 180 -4.75 5.36 13.47
C ILE A 180 -3.99 6.61 13.92
N SER A 181 -3.62 6.63 15.19
CA SER A 181 -2.86 7.71 15.79
C SER A 181 -1.36 7.56 15.50
N TRP A 182 -0.89 8.19 14.43
CA TRP A 182 0.51 8.06 13.98
C TRP A 182 1.48 9.10 14.61
N HIS A 183 1.00 10.32 14.88
CA HIS A 183 1.73 11.39 15.57
C HIS A 183 3.01 11.90 14.89
N ALA A 184 3.29 11.50 13.66
CA ALA A 184 4.40 11.96 12.83
C ALA A 184 3.91 12.30 11.41
N PRO A 185 4.58 13.15 10.65
CA PRO A 185 4.28 13.34 9.22
C PRO A 185 4.41 12.00 8.48
N LEU A 186 3.42 11.64 7.68
CA LEU A 186 3.37 10.32 7.02
C LEU A 186 4.55 10.09 6.06
N ASP A 187 5.01 11.16 5.41
CA ASP A 187 6.14 11.22 4.49
C ASP A 187 7.50 11.38 5.20
N GLY A 188 7.52 11.52 6.53
CA GLY A 188 8.71 11.87 7.30
C GLY A 188 9.19 13.31 7.12
N GLY A 189 8.43 14.14 6.39
CA GLY A 189 8.74 15.52 6.05
C GLY A 189 7.99 16.53 6.94
N GLY A 190 7.50 17.61 6.34
CA GLY A 190 6.78 18.70 7.02
C GLY A 190 5.26 18.62 6.94
N SER A 191 4.70 17.53 6.39
CA SER A 191 3.26 17.43 6.10
C SER A 191 2.38 17.59 7.34
N ARG A 192 1.22 18.22 7.15
CA ARG A 192 0.15 18.34 8.16
C ARG A 192 -0.63 17.06 8.37
N LEU A 193 -0.53 16.12 7.42
CA LEU A 193 -1.11 14.78 7.54
C LEU A 193 -0.23 13.95 8.45
N ARG A 194 -0.73 13.70 9.66
CA ARG A 194 0.05 13.09 10.76
C ARG A 194 -0.61 11.86 11.37
N HIS A 195 -1.74 11.46 10.82
CA HIS A 195 -2.61 10.40 11.30
C HIS A 195 -3.29 9.76 10.10
N LEU A 196 -3.99 8.64 10.31
CA LEU A 196 -4.71 7.94 9.24
C LEU A 196 -6.15 7.64 9.68
N LEU A 197 -7.03 7.58 8.69
CA LEU A 197 -8.34 6.96 8.73
C LEU A 197 -8.31 5.74 7.81
N VAL A 198 -9.19 4.79 8.07
CA VAL A 198 -9.30 3.55 7.30
C VAL A 198 -10.64 3.55 6.56
N ALA A 199 -10.58 3.47 5.24
CA ALA A 199 -11.75 3.39 4.36
C ALA A 199 -11.75 2.05 3.61
N GLN A 200 -12.87 1.70 2.97
CA GLN A 200 -12.85 0.67 1.94
C GLN A 200 -12.19 1.22 0.67
N ASP A 201 -11.43 0.39 -0.04
CA ASP A 201 -10.92 0.80 -1.35
C ASP A 201 -12.09 0.96 -2.35
N PRO A 202 -12.20 2.10 -3.04
CA PRO A 202 -13.32 2.36 -3.94
C PRO A 202 -13.24 1.57 -5.26
N GLN A 203 -12.06 1.09 -5.67
CA GLN A 203 -11.86 0.37 -6.93
C GLN A 203 -11.64 -1.13 -6.76
N LEU A 204 -11.14 -1.55 -5.58
CA LEU A 204 -10.85 -2.95 -5.29
C LEU A 204 -11.94 -3.54 -4.37
N PRO A 205 -12.90 -4.30 -4.93
CA PRO A 205 -13.91 -4.96 -4.10
C PRO A 205 -13.29 -6.10 -3.28
N PRO A 206 -13.99 -6.56 -2.22
CA PRO A 206 -13.63 -7.79 -1.53
C PRO A 206 -13.44 -8.94 -2.53
N THR A 207 -12.34 -9.66 -2.38
CA THR A 207 -11.94 -10.72 -3.30
C THR A 207 -11.97 -12.06 -2.58
N ASP A 208 -12.76 -12.99 -3.10
CA ASP A 208 -12.77 -14.37 -2.63
C ASP A 208 -11.58 -15.12 -3.22
N GLY A 209 -10.69 -15.55 -2.33
CA GLY A 209 -9.52 -16.35 -2.67
C GLY A 209 -9.67 -17.81 -2.24
N PRO A 210 -8.72 -18.67 -2.64
CA PRO A 210 -8.72 -20.09 -2.27
C PRO A 210 -8.58 -20.34 -0.76
N PHE A 211 -8.14 -19.34 0.01
CA PHE A 211 -7.88 -19.45 1.45
C PHE A 211 -8.85 -18.63 2.32
N GLY A 212 -9.81 -17.94 1.68
CA GLY A 212 -10.79 -17.07 2.34
C GLY A 212 -10.96 -15.74 1.62
N THR A 213 -11.83 -14.88 2.16
CA THR A 213 -12.09 -13.55 1.60
C THR A 213 -11.05 -12.54 2.08
N VAL A 214 -10.67 -11.60 1.20
CA VAL A 214 -9.75 -10.50 1.48
C VAL A 214 -10.44 -9.17 1.16
N ASN A 215 -10.43 -8.25 2.12
CA ASN A 215 -10.91 -6.88 1.94
C ASN A 215 -9.74 -5.92 1.67
N PHE A 216 -9.93 -4.97 0.78
CA PHE A 216 -8.94 -3.91 0.55
C PHE A 216 -9.31 -2.67 1.38
N LEU A 217 -8.42 -2.30 2.28
CA LEU A 217 -8.60 -1.16 3.18
C LEU A 217 -7.67 -0.02 2.80
N GLN A 218 -8.27 1.08 2.33
CA GLN A 218 -7.54 2.27 1.94
C GLN A 218 -7.20 3.12 3.15
N LEU A 219 -5.91 3.43 3.29
CA LEU A 219 -5.40 4.39 4.26
C LEU A 219 -5.55 5.82 3.73
N VAL A 220 -6.25 6.64 4.49
CA VAL A 220 -6.49 8.06 4.19
C VAL A 220 -5.83 8.90 5.26
N GLY A 221 -4.84 9.70 4.88
CA GLY A 221 -4.13 10.56 5.82
C GLY A 221 -4.99 11.73 6.25
N CYS A 222 -4.91 12.04 7.53
CA CYS A 222 -5.71 13.08 8.14
C CYS A 222 -4.87 13.96 9.08
N THR A 223 -5.36 15.17 9.31
CA THR A 223 -4.79 16.11 10.27
C THR A 223 -5.14 15.71 11.69
N GLY A 224 -4.44 16.28 12.67
CA GLY A 224 -4.80 16.09 14.08
C GLY A 224 -6.21 16.59 14.43
N ARG A 225 -6.77 17.52 13.63
CA ARG A 225 -8.15 18.00 13.83
C ARG A 225 -9.16 16.97 13.37
N GLU A 226 -8.97 16.40 12.17
CA GLU A 226 -9.81 15.32 11.65
C GLU A 226 -9.74 14.07 12.51
N LEU A 227 -8.55 13.68 12.98
CA LEU A 227 -8.41 12.56 13.92
C LEU A 227 -9.26 12.78 15.18
N ARG A 228 -9.19 13.96 15.79
CA ARG A 228 -9.99 14.28 16.98
C ARG A 228 -11.50 14.27 16.69
N ALA A 229 -11.90 14.66 15.48
CA ALA A 229 -13.29 14.56 15.06
C ALA A 229 -13.73 13.09 14.95
N ALA A 230 -12.90 12.23 14.36
CA ALA A 230 -13.16 10.80 14.23
C ALA A 230 -13.23 10.10 15.59
N GLN A 231 -12.35 10.49 16.53
CA GLN A 231 -12.32 9.96 17.90
C GLN A 231 -13.54 10.35 18.75
N ARG A 232 -14.16 11.51 18.47
CA ARG A 232 -15.34 12.01 19.19
C ARG A 232 -16.65 11.56 18.57
N GLY A 233 -16.63 11.28 17.26
CA GLY A 233 -17.78 10.85 16.48
C GLY A 233 -17.50 9.52 15.78
N SER A 234 -17.62 9.53 14.46
CA SER A 234 -17.39 8.37 13.61
C SER A 234 -16.31 8.66 12.58
N GLY A 235 -15.39 7.70 12.37
CA GLY A 235 -14.44 7.78 11.28
C GLY A 235 -15.13 7.80 9.92
N PHE A 236 -16.29 7.14 9.77
CA PHE A 236 -17.09 7.20 8.54
C PHE A 236 -17.62 8.60 8.26
N ASP A 237 -18.08 9.33 9.28
CA ASP A 237 -18.58 10.69 9.10
C ASP A 237 -17.45 11.63 8.67
N VAL A 238 -16.26 11.48 9.27
CA VAL A 238 -15.10 12.28 8.87
C VAL A 238 -14.64 11.92 7.46
N LEU A 239 -14.60 10.64 7.10
CA LEU A 239 -14.30 10.19 5.73
C LEU A 239 -15.32 10.74 4.73
N LYS A 240 -16.60 10.73 5.08
CA LYS A 240 -17.67 11.33 4.28
C LYS A 240 -17.46 12.83 4.12
N LEU A 241 -17.16 13.54 5.21
CA LEU A 241 -16.88 14.98 5.15
C LEU A 241 -15.63 15.27 4.30
N ILE A 242 -14.58 14.46 4.40
CA ILE A 242 -13.39 14.58 3.53
C ILE A 242 -13.78 14.33 2.06
N SER A 243 -14.72 13.39 1.80
CA SER A 243 -15.26 13.13 0.46
C SER A 243 -16.15 14.23 -0.11
N GLU A 244 -16.83 14.98 0.77
CA GLU A 244 -17.75 16.06 0.42
C GLU A 244 -17.12 17.44 0.53
N ASP A 245 -15.94 17.59 1.14
CA ASP A 245 -15.28 18.88 1.31
C ASP A 245 -14.61 19.32 0.01
N HIS A 246 -15.30 20.23 -0.67
CA HIS A 246 -14.83 20.91 -1.88
C HIS A 246 -14.10 22.24 -1.55
N ARG A 247 -13.90 22.60 -0.27
CA ARG A 247 -13.54 23.97 0.17
C ARG A 247 -12.17 24.11 0.84
N SER A 248 -11.11 24.00 0.05
CA SER A 248 -9.85 24.70 0.35
C SER A 248 -9.53 25.76 -0.72
N GLU A 249 -10.50 26.65 -0.99
CA GLU A 249 -10.38 27.82 -1.87
C GLU A 249 -10.09 29.14 -1.10
N SER A 250 -9.82 29.10 0.22
CA SER A 250 -9.65 30.35 1.00
C SER A 250 -8.23 30.93 1.04
N TYR A 251 -7.30 30.47 0.20
CA TYR A 251 -6.05 31.21 -0.08
C TYR A 251 -5.74 31.15 -1.58
N ASN A 252 -5.77 32.33 -2.22
CA ASN A 252 -5.50 32.66 -3.64
C ASN A 252 -6.56 32.17 -4.66
N THR A 253 -7.26 33.00 -5.45
CA THR A 253 -6.79 34.10 -6.33
C THR A 253 -5.39 33.89 -6.91
N MET A 254 -5.12 32.70 -7.45
CA MET A 254 -4.30 32.45 -8.64
C MET A 254 -4.49 30.98 -9.09
N PHE A 255 -5.36 30.77 -10.08
CA PHE A 255 -5.59 29.53 -10.87
C PHE A 255 -6.47 28.39 -10.28
N PRO A 256 -7.20 27.61 -11.11
CA PRO A 256 -8.46 26.95 -10.73
C PRO A 256 -8.38 25.44 -10.37
N THR A 257 -9.32 25.03 -9.49
CA THR A 257 -10.13 23.77 -9.44
C THR A 257 -9.60 22.40 -8.94
N ALA A 258 -10.48 21.77 -8.11
CA ALA A 258 -10.94 20.36 -8.02
C ALA A 258 -10.23 19.25 -7.18
N LEU A 259 -11.00 18.75 -6.18
CA LEU A 259 -11.02 17.45 -5.42
C LEU A 259 -9.74 16.80 -4.85
N TYR A 260 -9.79 16.54 -3.54
CA TYR A 260 -8.68 16.00 -2.73
C TYR A 260 -9.04 14.77 -1.86
N ALA A 261 -10.23 14.19 -2.01
CA ALA A 261 -10.80 13.30 -0.99
C ALA A 261 -10.23 11.88 -0.86
N TRP A 262 -9.58 11.35 -1.89
CA TRP A 262 -9.17 9.94 -1.92
C TRP A 262 -7.68 9.77 -2.04
N VAL A 263 -6.93 10.86 -1.99
CA VAL A 263 -5.56 10.92 -2.43
C VAL A 263 -4.78 11.81 -1.45
N LEU A 264 -3.78 11.23 -0.80
CA LEU A 264 -2.90 11.95 0.10
C LEU A 264 -2.21 13.09 -0.65
N LYS A 265 -2.41 14.34 -0.19
CA LYS A 265 -1.62 15.50 -0.65
C LYS A 265 -0.34 15.58 0.18
N VAL A 266 0.81 15.67 -0.49
CA VAL A 266 2.08 16.06 0.14
C VAL A 266 2.15 17.58 0.06
N ASP A 267 1.92 18.26 1.18
CA ASP A 267 2.14 19.71 1.27
C ASP A 267 3.65 19.96 1.25
N ASN A 268 4.20 20.39 0.11
CA ASN A 268 5.58 20.89 0.04
C ASN A 268 5.57 22.30 -0.55
N GLU A 269 5.18 23.28 0.26
CA GLU A 269 5.45 24.69 -0.03
C GLU A 269 6.79 25.10 0.58
N PHE A 270 7.78 25.31 -0.29
CA PHE A 270 8.91 26.19 -0.03
C PHE A 270 9.25 26.91 -1.33
N TRP A 271 8.90 28.20 -1.42
CA TRP A 271 9.74 29.22 -2.04
C TRP A 271 9.52 30.56 -1.33
N MET A 272 10.42 30.85 -0.38
CA MET A 272 10.81 32.23 -0.08
C MET A 272 11.60 32.75 -1.27
N VAL A 273 11.13 33.82 -1.91
CA VAL A 273 12.00 34.76 -2.63
C VAL A 273 11.50 36.16 -2.31
N TYR A 274 12.43 37.00 -1.85
CA TYR A 274 12.26 38.44 -1.64
C TYR A 274 11.79 39.17 -2.89
#